data_AF-A0A855KPH7-F1
#
_entry.id   AF-A0A855KPH7-F1
#
_cell.length_a   1.000
_cell.length_b   1.000
_cell.length_c   1.000
_cell.angle_alpha   90.00
_cell.angle_beta   90.00
_cell.angle_gamma   90.00
#
_symmetry.space_group_name_H-M   'P 1'
#
loop_
_entity.id
_entity.type
_entity.pdbx_description
1 polymer ?
#
loop_
_entity_poly.entity_id
_entity_poly.type
_entity_poly.pdbx_seq_one_letter_code
_entity_poly.pdbx_strand_id
1 'polypeptide(L)'
;MQTDPPFKWEHGDDEGEDEAFSPGVDGFRYRSYLSRGSELVVVQEIDGFAREHAILVVTATRVGVDPAGGAQEEYQCESATGDRRWFAPDQIDDWLVSNGKMRDLR
;
A
#
# COMPACT_ATOMS: atom_id res chain seq x y z
N MET A 1 -47.70 -1.43 7.40
CA MET A 1 -46.23 -1.61 7.45
C MET A 1 -45.68 -0.86 6.26
N GLN A 2 -45.07 0.29 6.50
CA GLN A 2 -44.57 1.18 5.46
C GLN A 2 -43.14 0.74 5.16
N THR A 3 -42.91 0.20 3.95
CA THR A 3 -41.59 -0.21 3.49
C THR A 3 -40.83 1.05 3.13
N ASP A 4 -39.79 1.37 3.89
CA ASP A 4 -38.89 2.48 3.57
C ASP A 4 -38.25 2.20 2.19
N PRO A 5 -38.25 3.16 1.25
CA PRO A 5 -37.61 2.96 -0.04
C PRO A 5 -36.10 2.74 0.16
N PRO A 6 -35.44 1.93 -0.70
CA PRO A 6 -34.01 1.74 -0.59
C PRO A 6 -33.30 3.08 -0.74
N PHE A 7 -32.29 3.29 0.10
CA PHE A 7 -31.37 4.41 0.05
C PHE A 7 -30.92 4.68 -1.40
N LYS A 8 -31.20 5.90 -1.87
CA LYS A 8 -30.73 6.43 -3.14
C LYS A 8 -29.51 7.31 -2.87
N TRP A 9 -28.39 6.97 -3.50
CA TRP A 9 -27.30 7.93 -3.68
C TRP A 9 -27.78 9.01 -4.65
N GLU A 10 -27.98 10.23 -4.17
CA GLU A 10 -28.03 11.39 -5.05
C GLU A 10 -26.58 11.74 -5.39
N HIS A 11 -26.16 11.36 -6.59
CA HIS A 11 -24.97 11.97 -7.19
C HIS A 11 -25.31 13.44 -7.41
N GLY A 12 -24.85 14.29 -6.50
CA GLY A 12 -24.88 15.73 -6.73
C GLY A 12 -24.08 16.02 -7.99
N ASP A 13 -24.79 16.48 -9.02
CA ASP A 13 -24.23 17.23 -10.15
C ASP A 13 -23.52 18.47 -9.58
N ASP A 14 -22.21 18.36 -9.38
CA ASP A 14 -21.33 19.52 -9.33
C ASP A 14 -20.66 19.63 -10.70
N GLU A 15 -21.37 20.27 -11.63
CA GLU A 15 -20.79 20.80 -12.87
C GLU A 15 -19.84 21.95 -12.48
N GLY A 16 -18.59 21.58 -12.20
CA GLY A 16 -17.54 22.49 -11.76
C GLY A 16 -16.20 22.15 -12.40
N GLU A 17 -16.06 22.53 -13.66
CA GLU A 17 -14.80 22.63 -14.41
C GLU A 17 -14.08 21.29 -14.70
N ASP A 18 -14.04 20.95 -15.99
CA ASP A 18 -13.11 20.00 -16.58
C ASP A 18 -11.65 20.42 -16.31
N GLU A 19 -11.19 20.30 -15.08
CA GLU A 19 -9.78 20.07 -14.80
C GLU A 19 -9.51 18.65 -15.28
N ALA A 20 -9.22 18.57 -16.58
CA ALA A 20 -8.80 17.38 -17.30
C ALA A 20 -8.05 16.48 -16.33
N PHE A 21 -8.67 15.35 -15.99
CA PHE A 21 -8.03 14.28 -15.23
C PHE A 21 -6.76 13.94 -16.00
N SER A 22 -5.67 14.59 -15.62
CA SER A 22 -4.37 14.39 -16.22
C SER A 22 -3.90 13.13 -15.54
N PRO A 23 -3.95 11.94 -16.19
CA PRO A 23 -3.35 10.76 -15.59
C PRO A 23 -1.91 11.16 -15.28
N GLY A 24 -1.58 11.20 -13.99
CA GLY A 24 -0.34 11.78 -13.52
C GLY A 24 0.84 11.28 -14.36
N VAL A 25 1.64 12.22 -14.84
CA VAL A 25 2.84 12.04 -15.68
C VAL A 25 3.98 11.34 -14.90
N ASP A 26 3.66 10.62 -13.83
CA ASP A 26 4.59 9.78 -13.07
C ASP A 26 4.13 8.35 -13.26
N GLY A 27 4.83 7.58 -14.12
CA GLY A 27 4.50 6.22 -14.55
C GLY A 27 4.52 5.13 -13.46
N PHE A 28 4.23 5.48 -12.21
CA PHE A 28 4.14 4.61 -11.06
C PHE A 28 2.73 4.05 -10.94
N ARG A 29 2.60 2.72 -11.06
CA ARG A 29 1.34 2.01 -10.77
C ARG A 29 0.91 2.15 -9.30
N TYR A 30 1.88 2.27 -8.40
CA TYR A 30 1.69 2.38 -6.96
C TYR A 30 2.48 3.60 -6.46
N ARG A 31 1.76 4.64 -6.04
CA ARG A 31 2.33 5.86 -5.47
C ARG A 31 1.72 6.11 -4.09
N SER A 32 2.58 6.32 -3.09
CA SER A 32 2.20 6.43 -1.68
C SER A 32 1.39 5.23 -1.17
N TYR A 33 1.70 4.03 -1.65
CA TYR A 33 0.97 2.81 -1.30
C TYR A 33 1.08 2.47 0.20
N LEU A 34 2.27 2.66 0.77
CA LEU A 34 2.51 2.54 2.21
C LEU A 34 3.28 3.72 2.76
N SER A 35 3.06 3.99 4.05
CA SER A 35 3.75 5.05 4.76
C SER A 35 4.86 4.48 5.63
N ARG A 36 5.91 5.28 5.86
CA ARG A 36 6.94 4.95 6.85
C ARG A 36 6.29 4.81 8.23
N GLY A 37 6.58 3.72 8.92
CA GLY A 37 5.98 3.31 10.19
C GLY A 37 4.85 2.30 10.04
N SER A 38 4.30 2.07 8.84
CA SER A 38 3.22 1.09 8.64
C SER A 38 3.63 -0.31 9.11
N GLU A 39 2.78 -0.93 9.93
CA GLU A 39 2.94 -2.31 10.35
C GLU A 39 2.23 -3.26 9.38
N LEU A 40 2.98 -4.23 8.89
CA LEU A 40 2.52 -5.25 7.95
C LEU A 40 2.58 -6.62 8.63
N VAL A 41 1.52 -7.41 8.50
CA VAL A 41 1.48 -8.81 8.96
C VAL A 41 1.85 -9.70 7.80
N VAL A 42 2.75 -10.63 8.03
CA VAL A 42 3.10 -11.68 7.07
C VAL A 42 1.96 -12.70 7.01
N VAL A 43 1.30 -12.84 5.87
CA VAL A 43 0.22 -13.83 5.68
C VAL A 43 0.74 -15.17 5.17
N GLN A 44 1.96 -15.20 4.62
CA GLN A 44 2.64 -16.42 4.18
C GLN A 44 4.14 -16.28 4.44
N GLU A 45 4.80 -17.37 4.87
CA GLU A 45 6.25 -17.36 5.12
C GLU A 45 7.02 -16.81 3.91
N ILE A 46 7.88 -15.83 4.19
CA ILE A 46 8.79 -15.23 3.22
C ILE A 46 10.14 -15.87 3.44
N ASP A 47 10.52 -16.76 2.51
CA ASP A 47 11.70 -17.62 2.57
C ASP A 47 12.91 -16.98 3.27
N GLY A 48 13.20 -17.48 4.47
CA GLY A 48 14.37 -17.10 5.27
C GLY A 48 14.36 -15.67 5.84
N PHE A 49 13.31 -14.89 5.59
CA PHE A 49 13.19 -13.51 6.06
C PHE A 49 12.18 -13.36 7.21
N ALA A 50 10.96 -13.87 7.03
CA ALA A 50 9.91 -13.74 8.04
C ALA A 50 8.92 -14.89 8.00
N ARG A 51 8.50 -15.35 9.18
CA ARG A 51 7.49 -16.41 9.33
C ARG A 51 6.08 -15.85 9.18
N GLU A 52 5.14 -16.74 8.86
CA GLU A 52 3.72 -16.43 8.91
C GLU A 52 3.32 -15.80 10.27
N HIS A 53 2.46 -14.79 10.22
CA HIS A 53 2.00 -13.93 11.31
C HIS A 53 3.07 -13.05 11.98
N ALA A 54 4.30 -13.02 11.45
CA ALA A 54 5.29 -12.03 11.90
C ALA A 54 4.86 -10.61 11.53
N ILE A 55 5.31 -9.63 12.33
CA ILE A 55 5.09 -8.22 12.05
C ILE A 55 6.36 -7.64 11.43
N LEU A 56 6.20 -6.99 10.29
CA LEU A 56 7.20 -6.16 9.64
C LEU A 56 6.81 -4.70 9.77
N VAL A 57 7.80 -3.81 9.77
CA VAL A 57 7.58 -2.36 9.84
C VAL A 57 8.23 -1.69 8.64
N VAL A 58 7.49 -0.87 7.92
CA VAL A 58 8.03 -0.07 6.82
C VAL A 58 8.94 1.02 7.41
N THR A 59 10.22 0.98 7.11
CA THR A 59 11.23 1.90 7.68
C THR A 59 11.71 2.95 6.67
N ALA A 60 11.61 2.67 5.37
CA ALA A 60 11.98 3.60 4.30
C ALA A 60 11.20 3.29 3.00
N THR A 61 11.12 4.28 2.12
CA THR A 61 10.55 4.16 0.76
C THR A 61 11.57 4.65 -0.25
N ARG A 62 11.68 4.00 -1.40
CA ARG A 62 12.54 4.43 -2.51
C ARG A 62 11.85 4.20 -3.86
N VAL A 63 12.42 4.79 -4.90
CA VAL A 63 12.05 4.47 -6.29
C VAL A 63 12.90 3.29 -6.77
N GLY A 64 12.23 2.20 -7.15
CA GLY A 64 12.79 1.05 -7.85
C GLY A 64 12.27 0.97 -9.30
N VAL A 65 12.47 -0.18 -9.93
CA VAL A 65 12.07 -0.46 -11.32
C VAL A 65 11.23 -1.72 -11.34
N ASP A 66 10.10 -1.69 -12.03
CA ASP A 66 9.21 -2.84 -12.20
C ASP A 66 9.72 -3.83 -13.26
N PRO A 67 9.19 -5.06 -13.34
CA PRO A 67 9.62 -6.04 -14.34
C PRO A 67 9.41 -5.61 -15.80
N ALA A 68 8.51 -4.66 -16.07
CA ALA A 68 8.27 -4.07 -17.38
C ALA A 68 9.18 -2.88 -17.68
N GLY A 69 10.06 -2.49 -16.75
CA GLY A 69 11.00 -1.37 -16.88
C GLY A 69 10.42 -0.01 -16.50
N GLY A 70 9.20 0.03 -15.95
CA GLY A 70 8.60 1.24 -15.40
C GLY A 70 9.17 1.59 -14.02
N ALA A 71 9.03 2.85 -13.63
CA ALA A 71 9.41 3.27 -12.29
C ALA A 71 8.33 2.82 -11.29
N GLN A 72 8.72 2.21 -10.18
CA GLN A 72 7.81 1.79 -9.11
C GLN A 72 8.34 2.17 -7.73
N GLU A 73 7.47 2.29 -6.73
CA GLU A 73 7.92 2.46 -5.35
C GLU A 73 8.27 1.12 -4.71
N GLU A 74 9.32 1.10 -3.91
CA GLU A 74 9.70 -0.05 -3.09
C GLU A 74 9.77 0.37 -1.62
N TYR A 75 9.47 -0.59 -0.75
CA TYR A 75 9.33 -0.37 0.68
C TYR A 75 10.31 -1.22 1.45
N GLN A 76 11.16 -0.60 2.27
CA GLN A 76 12.06 -1.30 3.15
C GLN A 76 11.30 -1.73 4.40
N CYS A 77 11.10 -3.03 4.54
CA CYS A 77 10.47 -3.61 5.72
C CYS A 77 11.55 -4.15 6.66
N GLU A 78 11.41 -3.83 7.95
CA GLU A 78 12.25 -4.35 9.03
C GLU A 78 11.47 -5.41 9.82
N SER A 79 12.10 -6.57 10.04
CA SER A 79 11.55 -7.63 10.88
C SER A 79 11.78 -7.34 12.38
N ALA A 80 11.11 -8.09 13.26
CA ALA A 80 11.34 -8.00 14.70
C ALA A 80 12.79 -8.36 15.12
N THR A 81 13.52 -9.11 14.28
CA THR A 81 14.94 -9.45 14.51
C THR A 81 15.90 -8.36 14.03
N GLY A 82 15.39 -7.30 13.40
CA GLY A 82 16.19 -6.18 12.87
C GLY A 82 16.68 -6.40 11.44
N ASP A 83 16.30 -7.51 10.80
CA ASP A 83 16.62 -7.77 9.40
C ASP A 83 15.81 -6.85 8.49
N ARG A 84 16.44 -6.31 7.45
CA ARG A 84 15.82 -5.35 6.54
C ARG A 84 15.82 -5.86 5.12
N ARG A 85 14.66 -5.76 4.45
CA ARG A 85 14.50 -6.15 3.06
C ARG A 85 13.58 -5.20 2.31
N TRP A 86 13.89 -4.94 1.05
CA TRP A 86 13.04 -4.16 0.15
C TRP A 86 12.00 -5.07 -0.49
N PHE A 87 10.77 -4.57 -0.56
CA PHE A 87 9.63 -5.22 -1.20
C PHE A 87 9.03 -4.30 -2.25
N ALA A 88 8.75 -4.87 -3.42
CA ALA A 88 7.91 -4.23 -4.43
C ALA A 88 6.42 -4.36 -4.04
N PRO A 89 5.53 -3.48 -4.54
CA PRO A 89 4.12 -3.47 -4.15
C PRO A 89 3.42 -4.81 -4.40
N ASP A 90 3.71 -5.46 -5.54
CA ASP A 90 3.15 -6.78 -5.86
C ASP A 90 3.57 -7.85 -4.82
N GLN A 91 4.81 -7.80 -4.32
CA GLN A 91 5.27 -8.72 -3.28
C GLN A 91 4.61 -8.46 -1.92
N ILE A 92 4.23 -7.20 -1.68
CA ILE A 92 3.46 -6.82 -0.50
C ILE A 92 2.06 -7.41 -0.63
N ASP A 93 1.42 -7.27 -1.78
CA ASP A 93 0.09 -7.83 -2.03
C ASP A 93 0.07 -9.37 -1.89
N ASP A 94 1.15 -10.04 -2.31
CA ASP A 94 1.26 -11.49 -2.28
C ASP A 94 1.49 -12.05 -0.85
N TRP A 95 2.28 -11.36 -0.01
CA TRP A 95 2.77 -11.94 1.25
C TRP A 95 2.41 -11.15 2.50
N LEU A 96 1.95 -9.91 2.38
CA LEU A 96 1.80 -8.98 3.49
C LEU A 96 0.41 -8.35 3.49
N VAL A 97 -0.10 -8.05 4.68
CA VAL A 97 -1.32 -7.26 4.85
C VAL A 97 -1.08 -6.15 5.85
N SER A 98 -1.52 -4.93 5.54
CA SER A 98 -1.48 -3.84 6.51
C SER A 98 -2.41 -4.15 7.69
N ASN A 99 -1.90 -4.07 8.92
CA ASN A 99 -2.73 -4.24 10.12
C ASN A 99 -3.45 -2.94 10.54
N GLY A 100 -3.24 -1.85 9.79
CA GLY A 100 -3.80 -0.52 10.06
C GLY A 100 -3.11 0.27 11.19
N LYS A 101 -2.09 -0.29 11.85
CA LYS A 101 -1.29 0.37 12.87
C LYS A 101 -0.06 1.01 12.25
N MET A 102 0.42 2.04 12.92
CA MET A 102 1.68 2.70 12.64
C MET A 102 2.56 2.65 13.87
N ARG A 103 3.82 2.31 13.64
CA ARG A 103 4.89 2.41 14.61
C ARG A 103 5.58 3.76 14.48
N ASP A 104 5.73 4.45 15.60
CA ASP A 104 6.48 5.69 15.66
C ASP A 104 7.97 5.40 15.44
N LEU A 105 8.54 6.00 14.38
CA LEU A 105 9.95 5.85 13.99
C LEU A 105 10.68 7.17 14.26
N ARG A 106 10.67 7.60 15.53
CA ARG A 106 11.42 8.77 16.01
C ARG A 106 12.93 8.52 16.09
#